data_AF-A0A482WX07-F1
#
_entry.id   AF-A0A482WX07-F1
#
_cell.length_a   1.000
_cell.length_b   1.000
_cell.length_c   1.000
_cell.angle_alpha   90.00
_cell.angle_beta   90.00
_cell.angle_gamma   90.00
#
_symmetry.space_group_name_H-M   'P 1'
#
loop_
_entity.id
_entity.type
_entity.pdbx_description
1 polymer ?
#
loop_
_entity_poly.entity_id
_entity_poly.type
_entity_poly.pdbx_seq_one_letter_code
_entity_poly.pdbx_strand_id
1 'polypeptide(L)'
;MKSIGSNVFVVLPPSTVHGAVIFGKNSDRPQNEVQEVIYVPGKNYSSSEKLECTYIEVPQVEATKAVILSKPSWMWGAEMGANEEGVVIGNQSVCTVVDDEPCDEERLLGMDLLRLGLERSSTASEAVDVITSLLEEFGQGGPCSDTLSLNYQNSFLIADAKEVWVLETGGRLWAAECLTEGHRHISNRLSITTKIDRMSGNLKQYAKDKLQWDEGTEFNFSKLFSNTNDDLASLSLDDKLLEEKIAQVEKFSAENMFEILRNKTSSICKPVIDGNDFATAASHVSVILPKESGKPSCHWFTGTPDPSLSVFKPFIFTPNVTISRHTISPSLDDDPAKVKPRFQKSVAREHNLYRLHQAAVIDKIKVLNQLQEMEKSCVQDVEKFLESFQPGQSLSEVDDLLKDVVETEVKFLK
;
A
#
# COMPACT_ATOMS: atom_id res chain seq x y z
N MET A 1 -21.28 -9.66 -5.84
CA MET A 1 -20.48 -8.71 -5.05
C MET A 1 -19.65 -7.91 -6.01
N LYS A 2 -19.75 -6.58 -6.00
CA LYS A 2 -18.75 -5.73 -6.67
C LYS A 2 -17.42 -5.97 -5.93
N SER A 3 -16.34 -6.25 -6.65
CA SER A 3 -15.09 -6.67 -6.03
C SER A 3 -14.42 -5.53 -5.25
N ILE A 4 -13.79 -5.90 -4.14
CA ILE A 4 -12.71 -5.13 -3.50
C ILE A 4 -11.67 -4.89 -4.60
N GLY A 5 -11.30 -3.64 -4.87
CA GLY A 5 -10.44 -3.33 -6.01
C GLY A 5 -9.48 -2.21 -5.75
N SER A 6 -8.57 -2.43 -4.80
CA SER A 6 -7.39 -1.59 -4.62
C SER A 6 -6.55 -1.60 -5.89
N ASN A 7 -6.08 -0.44 -6.32
CA ASN A 7 -5.21 -0.29 -7.48
C ASN A 7 -3.84 0.17 -7.03
N VAL A 8 -2.79 -0.44 -7.59
CA VAL A 8 -1.40 -0.13 -7.30
C VAL A 8 -0.66 0.08 -8.61
N PHE A 9 -0.04 1.24 -8.77
CA PHE A 9 0.64 1.69 -9.98
C PHE A 9 2.10 2.01 -9.68
N VAL A 10 2.95 1.83 -10.69
CA VAL A 10 4.32 2.32 -10.66
C VAL A 10 4.77 2.73 -12.05
N VAL A 11 5.51 3.83 -12.13
CA VAL A 11 6.15 4.33 -13.35
C VAL A 11 7.64 4.48 -13.06
N LEU A 12 8.47 3.88 -13.90
CA LEU A 12 9.93 3.90 -13.78
C LEU A 12 10.57 4.97 -14.69
N PRO A 13 11.80 5.38 -14.40
CA PRO A 13 12.63 6.13 -15.34
C PRO A 13 12.79 5.39 -16.68
N PRO A 14 13.05 6.10 -17.79
CA PRO A 14 13.31 7.53 -17.88
C PRO A 14 12.05 8.39 -18.00
N SER A 15 10.85 7.82 -17.92
CA SER A 15 9.59 8.53 -18.19
C SER A 15 9.13 9.48 -17.08
N THR A 16 9.85 9.55 -15.98
CA THR A 16 9.48 10.27 -14.75
C THR A 16 10.38 11.47 -14.48
N VAL A 17 9.86 12.43 -13.70
CA VAL A 17 10.66 13.56 -13.20
C VAL A 17 11.79 13.05 -12.30
N HIS A 18 12.91 13.80 -12.26
CA HIS A 18 14.10 13.51 -11.45
C HIS A 18 14.78 12.15 -11.67
N GLY A 19 14.36 11.38 -12.68
CA GLY A 19 14.78 9.99 -12.81
C GLY A 19 14.31 9.14 -11.61
N ALA A 20 13.16 9.49 -11.03
CA ALA A 20 12.58 8.81 -9.88
C ALA A 20 11.73 7.60 -10.27
N VAL A 21 11.55 6.65 -9.37
CA VAL A 21 10.42 5.70 -9.45
C VAL A 21 9.21 6.34 -8.77
N ILE A 22 8.08 6.42 -9.48
CA ILE A 22 6.84 7.00 -8.95
C ILE A 22 5.83 5.89 -8.72
N PHE A 23 5.52 5.63 -7.45
CA PHE A 23 4.58 4.63 -7.00
C PHE A 23 3.26 5.28 -6.56
N GLY A 24 2.12 4.65 -6.80
CA GLY A 24 0.82 5.13 -6.35
C GLY A 24 -0.11 3.99 -5.94
N LYS A 25 -0.92 4.18 -4.89
CA LYS A 25 -1.91 3.21 -4.44
C LYS A 25 -3.17 3.86 -3.91
N ASN A 26 -4.31 3.27 -4.27
CA ASN A 26 -5.57 3.41 -3.55
C ASN A 26 -5.84 2.12 -2.75
N SER A 27 -6.20 2.26 -1.48
CA SER A 27 -6.68 1.14 -0.66
C SER A 27 -8.19 1.17 -0.56
N ASP A 28 -8.84 0.24 -1.24
CA ASP A 28 -10.27 0.03 -1.16
C ASP A 28 -10.60 -0.91 -0.01
N ARG A 29 -11.37 -0.41 0.95
CA ARG A 29 -11.70 -1.11 2.20
C ARG A 29 -13.21 -1.04 2.45
N PRO A 30 -13.74 -1.89 3.34
CA PRO A 30 -15.12 -1.77 3.80
C PRO A 30 -15.44 -0.32 4.17
N GLN A 31 -16.65 0.13 3.87
CA GLN A 31 -17.01 1.51 4.18
C GLN A 31 -16.82 1.83 5.66
N ASN A 32 -16.33 3.04 5.91
CA ASN A 32 -15.99 3.55 7.24
C ASN A 32 -14.82 2.84 7.94
N GLU A 33 -14.12 1.91 7.28
CA GLU A 33 -12.88 1.35 7.82
C GLU A 33 -11.79 2.44 7.81
N VAL A 34 -11.37 2.85 9.01
CA VAL A 34 -10.42 3.94 9.21
C VAL A 34 -9.01 3.46 8.91
N GLN A 35 -8.27 4.21 8.09
CA GLN A 35 -6.82 4.05 7.94
C GLN A 35 -6.05 5.17 8.64
N GLU A 36 -5.08 4.74 9.45
CA GLU A 36 -4.13 5.62 10.13
C GLU A 36 -2.92 5.88 9.23
N VAL A 37 -2.33 7.06 9.36
CA VAL A 37 -0.97 7.35 8.85
C VAL A 37 -0.04 7.43 10.04
N ILE A 38 0.86 6.45 10.16
CA ILE A 38 1.78 6.33 11.29
C ILE A 38 3.23 6.18 10.84
N TYR A 39 4.12 6.82 11.60
CA TYR A 39 5.57 6.62 11.52
C TYR A 39 6.01 5.72 12.67
N VAL A 40 6.76 4.68 12.35
CA VAL A 40 7.36 3.76 13.31
C VAL A 40 8.87 3.84 13.16
N PRO A 41 9.61 4.30 14.19
CA PRO A 41 11.07 4.40 14.09
C PRO A 41 11.72 3.02 14.06
N GLY A 42 12.88 2.94 13.42
CA GLY A 42 13.73 1.76 13.48
C GLY A 42 14.18 1.47 14.91
N LYS A 43 14.29 0.19 15.25
CA LYS A 43 14.59 -0.24 16.63
C LYS A 43 15.47 -1.48 16.62
N ASN A 44 16.35 -1.56 17.62
CA ASN A 44 17.11 -2.77 17.91
C ASN A 44 16.39 -3.61 18.97
N TYR A 45 16.41 -4.92 18.78
CA TYR A 45 15.77 -5.91 19.64
C TYR A 45 16.82 -6.91 20.14
N SER A 46 16.54 -7.53 21.29
CA SER A 46 17.36 -8.62 21.80
C SER A 46 17.10 -9.93 21.05
N SER A 47 18.09 -10.82 21.04
CA SER A 47 17.96 -12.15 20.43
C SER A 47 16.80 -12.92 21.07
N SER A 48 15.99 -13.58 20.25
CA SER A 48 14.83 -14.40 20.67
C SER A 48 13.56 -13.64 21.09
N GLU A 49 13.50 -12.32 20.88
CA GLU A 49 12.23 -11.60 21.00
C GLU A 49 11.21 -12.12 19.97
N LYS A 50 9.93 -12.06 20.35
CA LYS A 50 8.79 -12.32 19.48
C LYS A 50 8.05 -11.03 19.20
N LEU A 51 7.42 -10.99 18.03
CA LEU A 51 6.59 -9.89 17.58
C LEU A 51 5.15 -10.39 17.42
N GLU A 52 4.22 -9.80 18.15
CA GLU A 52 2.79 -9.98 17.92
C GLU A 52 2.38 -9.20 16.67
N CYS A 53 2.01 -9.92 15.60
CA CYS A 53 1.41 -9.35 14.39
C CYS A 53 -0.11 -9.22 14.58
N THR A 54 -0.91 -9.25 13.50
CA THR A 54 -2.36 -9.08 13.66
C THR A 54 -3.01 -10.25 14.39
N TYR A 55 -2.62 -11.49 14.06
CA TYR A 55 -3.23 -12.68 14.66
C TYR A 55 -2.26 -13.64 15.34
N ILE A 56 -1.03 -13.74 14.84
CA ILE A 56 -0.02 -14.67 15.34
C ILE A 56 1.25 -13.94 15.77
N GLU A 57 2.08 -14.63 16.54
CA GLU A 57 3.43 -14.18 16.85
C GLU A 57 4.45 -14.77 15.87
N VAL A 58 5.45 -13.98 15.48
CA VAL A 58 6.60 -14.43 14.70
C VAL A 58 7.91 -14.09 15.41
N PRO A 59 9.04 -14.77 15.09
CA PRO A 59 10.35 -14.34 15.55
C PRO A 59 10.66 -12.90 15.12
N GLN A 60 11.20 -12.10 16.05
CA GLN A 60 11.65 -10.75 15.75
C GLN A 60 13.10 -10.76 15.24
N VAL A 61 13.43 -9.80 14.37
CA VAL A 61 14.80 -9.56 13.89
C VAL A 61 15.57 -8.63 14.82
N GLU A 62 16.90 -8.67 14.77
CA GLU A 62 17.76 -7.86 15.65
C GLU A 62 17.59 -6.34 15.45
N ALA A 63 17.27 -5.92 14.22
CA ALA A 63 17.07 -4.52 13.89
C ALA A 63 15.96 -4.36 12.85
N THR A 64 15.12 -3.34 13.04
CA THR A 64 14.11 -2.92 12.06
C THR A 64 14.44 -1.55 11.48
N LYS A 65 14.05 -1.34 10.23
CA LYS A 65 14.07 -0.05 9.55
C LYS A 65 12.91 0.83 10.01
N ALA A 66 13.11 2.14 9.96
CA ALA A 66 12.02 3.10 10.15
C ALA A 66 11.05 3.04 8.95
N VAL A 67 9.74 3.14 9.24
CA VAL A 67 8.68 3.03 8.24
C VAL A 67 7.61 4.10 8.42
N ILE A 68 7.02 4.54 7.31
CA ILE A 68 5.77 5.32 7.26
C ILE A 68 4.69 4.44 6.63
N LEU A 69 3.56 4.27 7.32
CA LEU A 69 2.53 3.29 6.97
C LEU A 69 1.17 3.97 6.86
N SER A 70 0.38 3.54 5.87
CA SER A 70 -1.08 3.66 5.86
C SER A 70 -1.68 2.31 6.22
N LYS A 71 -2.31 2.21 7.39
CA LYS A 71 -2.81 0.93 7.93
C LYS A 71 -4.25 1.02 8.40
N PRO A 72 -5.07 -0.03 8.23
CA PRO A 72 -6.33 -0.15 8.93
C PRO A 72 -6.14 -0.07 10.45
N SER A 73 -7.00 0.68 11.11
CA SER A 73 -6.91 0.99 12.55
C SER A 73 -7.08 -0.22 13.48
N TRP A 74 -7.60 -1.35 12.98
CA TRP A 74 -7.85 -2.56 13.77
C TRP A 74 -6.71 -3.59 13.73
N MET A 75 -5.80 -3.50 12.76
CA MET A 75 -4.74 -4.51 12.54
C MET A 75 -3.35 -4.00 12.90
N TRP A 76 -2.36 -4.90 12.97
CA TRP A 76 -0.95 -4.54 13.15
C TRP A 76 -0.27 -4.21 11.82
N GLY A 77 -0.57 -4.98 10.78
CA GLY A 77 -0.06 -4.81 9.42
C GLY A 77 -0.49 -3.51 8.75
N ALA A 78 -0.11 -3.33 7.49
CA ALA A 78 -0.43 -2.16 6.70
C ALA A 78 -0.88 -2.51 5.28
N GLU A 79 -1.66 -1.61 4.70
CA GLU A 79 -2.11 -1.70 3.31
C GLU A 79 -1.05 -1.15 2.35
N MET A 80 -0.22 -0.23 2.84
CA MET A 80 0.85 0.40 2.08
C MET A 80 1.80 1.18 2.97
N GLY A 81 3.00 1.41 2.48
CA GLY A 81 3.98 2.24 3.17
C GLY A 81 5.31 2.29 2.45
N ALA A 82 6.25 2.99 3.06
CA ALA A 82 7.64 3.05 2.63
C ALA A 82 8.57 2.96 3.84
N ASN A 83 9.84 2.61 3.61
CA ASN A 83 10.88 2.60 4.61
C ASN A 83 11.99 3.62 4.33
N GLU A 84 12.82 3.87 5.34
CA GLU A 84 13.95 4.82 5.25
C GLU A 84 15.03 4.43 4.23
N GLU A 85 15.03 3.17 3.75
CA GLU A 85 15.94 2.67 2.74
C GLU A 85 15.44 2.88 1.30
N GLY A 86 14.27 3.51 1.13
CA GLY A 86 13.68 3.79 -0.18
C GLY A 86 12.91 2.62 -0.78
N VAL A 87 12.50 1.63 0.03
CA VAL A 87 11.58 0.58 -0.39
C VAL A 87 10.15 1.04 -0.14
N VAL A 88 9.28 0.89 -1.14
CA VAL A 88 7.83 1.11 -1.06
C VAL A 88 7.10 -0.20 -1.34
N ILE A 89 6.02 -0.46 -0.61
CA ILE A 89 5.17 -1.63 -0.85
C ILE A 89 3.70 -1.21 -0.75
N GLY A 90 2.89 -1.72 -1.67
CA GLY A 90 1.43 -1.75 -1.54
C GLY A 90 0.88 -3.11 -1.93
N ASN A 91 -0.15 -3.56 -1.22
CA ASN A 91 -0.81 -4.83 -1.51
C ASN A 91 -2.23 -4.65 -2.06
N GLN A 92 -2.81 -5.73 -2.57
CA GLN A 92 -4.21 -5.79 -2.90
C GLN A 92 -4.73 -7.22 -2.70
N SER A 93 -6.06 -7.37 -2.62
CA SER A 93 -6.74 -8.65 -2.47
C SER A 93 -6.92 -9.39 -3.79
N VAL A 94 -6.36 -10.60 -3.90
CA VAL A 94 -6.60 -11.53 -5.00
C VAL A 94 -7.30 -12.79 -4.52
N CYS A 95 -8.06 -13.40 -5.42
CA CYS A 95 -8.64 -14.72 -5.22
C CYS A 95 -7.87 -15.73 -6.05
N THR A 96 -7.53 -16.87 -5.44
CA THR A 96 -6.84 -17.97 -6.13
C THR A 96 -7.61 -19.26 -5.99
N VAL A 97 -7.32 -20.22 -6.86
CA VAL A 97 -7.83 -21.61 -6.78
C VAL A 97 -7.12 -22.45 -5.70
N VAL A 98 -6.11 -21.90 -5.01
CA VAL A 98 -5.41 -22.63 -3.94
C VAL A 98 -6.29 -22.67 -2.69
N ASP A 99 -6.67 -23.88 -2.27
CA ASP A 99 -7.61 -24.14 -1.17
C ASP A 99 -7.13 -25.23 -0.18
N ASP A 100 -5.83 -25.55 -0.20
CA ASP A 100 -5.22 -26.58 0.65
C ASP A 100 -5.28 -26.25 2.17
N GLU A 101 -5.40 -24.97 2.54
CA GLU A 101 -5.50 -24.50 3.93
C GLU A 101 -6.81 -23.70 4.14
N PRO A 102 -7.50 -23.85 5.29
CA PRO A 102 -8.70 -23.07 5.58
C PRO A 102 -8.41 -21.57 5.59
N CYS A 103 -9.16 -20.81 4.80
CA CYS A 103 -8.92 -19.36 4.65
C CYS A 103 -9.27 -18.55 5.91
N ASP A 104 -10.05 -19.12 6.83
CA ASP A 104 -10.46 -18.53 8.10
C ASP A 104 -9.48 -18.82 9.25
N GLU A 105 -8.50 -19.69 9.06
CA GLU A 105 -7.47 -19.97 10.07
C GLU A 105 -6.56 -18.74 10.24
N GLU A 106 -6.49 -18.24 11.48
CA GLU A 106 -5.63 -17.12 11.84
C GLU A 106 -4.15 -17.40 11.54
N ARG A 107 -3.58 -16.67 10.58
CA ARG A 107 -2.15 -16.67 10.19
C ARG A 107 -1.65 -15.24 10.05
N LEU A 108 -0.50 -15.04 9.40
CA LEU A 108 -0.13 -13.70 8.93
C LEU A 108 -1.17 -13.22 7.92
N LEU A 109 -1.56 -11.96 7.99
CA LEU A 109 -2.26 -11.32 6.88
C LEU A 109 -1.24 -10.86 5.84
N GLY A 110 -1.65 -10.69 4.57
CA GLY A 110 -0.78 -10.03 3.60
C GLY A 110 -0.40 -8.60 4.02
N MET A 111 -1.24 -7.93 4.81
CA MET A 111 -0.92 -6.65 5.41
C MET A 111 0.20 -6.76 6.47
N ASP A 112 0.28 -7.88 7.19
CA ASP A 112 1.38 -8.14 8.12
C ASP A 112 2.67 -8.42 7.34
N LEU A 113 2.60 -9.26 6.30
CA LEU A 113 3.72 -9.57 5.42
C LEU A 113 4.30 -8.30 4.78
N LEU A 114 3.44 -7.39 4.29
CA LEU A 114 3.83 -6.09 3.76
C LEU A 114 4.67 -5.30 4.75
N ARG A 115 4.15 -5.15 5.98
CA ARG A 115 4.83 -4.38 7.03
C ARG A 115 6.16 -5.03 7.44
N LEU A 116 6.18 -6.36 7.58
CA LEU A 116 7.39 -7.12 7.87
C LEU A 116 8.43 -6.95 6.76
N GLY A 117 8.00 -6.94 5.49
CA GLY A 117 8.85 -6.64 4.35
C GLY A 117 9.51 -5.26 4.47
N LEU A 118 8.72 -4.22 4.72
CA LEU A 118 9.22 -2.85 4.89
C LEU A 118 10.18 -2.70 6.08
N GLU A 119 9.87 -3.31 7.23
CA GLU A 119 10.69 -3.19 8.44
C GLU A 119 12.00 -3.98 8.36
N ARG A 120 12.13 -4.96 7.44
CA ARG A 120 13.24 -5.93 7.41
C ARG A 120 14.08 -5.93 6.13
N SER A 121 13.79 -5.06 5.16
CA SER A 121 14.52 -5.00 3.88
C SER A 121 15.17 -3.65 3.62
N SER A 122 16.21 -3.64 2.79
CA SER A 122 16.88 -2.43 2.30
C SER A 122 16.74 -2.25 0.78
N THR A 123 16.16 -3.23 0.09
CA THR A 123 15.87 -3.24 -1.36
C THR A 123 14.52 -3.92 -1.63
N ALA A 124 13.96 -3.70 -2.83
CA ALA A 124 12.75 -4.37 -3.29
C ALA A 124 12.95 -5.90 -3.40
N SER A 125 14.10 -6.33 -3.92
CA SER A 125 14.52 -7.75 -3.94
C SER A 125 14.50 -8.39 -2.54
N GLU A 126 15.12 -7.73 -1.56
CA GLU A 126 15.15 -8.24 -0.18
C GLU A 126 13.75 -8.29 0.44
N ALA A 127 12.88 -7.33 0.11
CA ALA A 127 11.48 -7.37 0.56
C ALA A 127 10.74 -8.60 0.02
N VAL A 128 10.97 -8.99 -1.24
CA VAL A 128 10.42 -10.23 -1.81
C VAL A 128 10.91 -11.44 -1.01
N ASP A 129 12.19 -11.51 -0.69
CA ASP A 129 12.77 -12.64 0.04
C ASP A 129 12.22 -12.73 1.48
N VAL A 130 12.06 -11.58 2.16
CA VAL A 130 11.43 -11.51 3.50
C VAL A 130 9.99 -11.98 3.45
N ILE A 131 9.18 -11.44 2.54
CA ILE A 131 7.75 -11.75 2.44
C ILE A 131 7.56 -13.23 2.13
N THR A 132 8.30 -13.77 1.16
CA THR A 132 8.13 -15.15 0.72
C THR A 132 8.60 -16.15 1.77
N SER A 133 9.71 -15.88 2.46
CA SER A 133 10.18 -16.73 3.57
C SER A 133 9.15 -16.81 4.70
N LEU A 134 8.58 -15.67 5.11
CA LEU A 134 7.55 -15.61 6.14
C LEU A 134 6.24 -16.27 5.68
N LEU A 135 5.88 -16.10 4.41
CA LEU A 135 4.71 -16.74 3.83
C LEU A 135 4.87 -18.27 3.82
N GLU A 136 6.02 -18.77 3.42
CA GLU A 136 6.29 -20.21 3.38
C GLU A 136 6.27 -20.84 4.78
N GLU A 137 6.85 -20.15 5.77
CA GLU A 137 6.93 -20.63 7.16
C GLU A 137 5.60 -20.51 7.92
N PHE A 138 4.96 -19.36 7.88
CA PHE A 138 3.79 -19.05 8.71
C PHE A 138 2.45 -19.11 7.96
N GLY A 139 2.48 -19.10 6.63
CA GLY A 139 1.29 -19.06 5.78
C GLY A 139 0.57 -17.71 5.84
N GLN A 140 -0.53 -17.61 5.09
CA GLN A 140 -1.41 -16.45 5.11
C GLN A 140 -2.88 -16.85 5.27
N GLY A 141 -3.66 -16.06 6.01
CA GLY A 141 -5.05 -16.40 6.31
C GLY A 141 -5.62 -15.71 7.55
N GLY A 142 -6.92 -15.91 7.75
CA GLY A 142 -7.72 -15.28 8.79
C GLY A 142 -8.58 -14.13 8.25
N PRO A 143 -9.49 -13.57 9.06
CA PRO A 143 -10.38 -12.50 8.63
C PRO A 143 -9.61 -11.27 8.14
N CYS A 144 -10.03 -10.68 7.02
CA CYS A 144 -9.39 -9.49 6.44
C CYS A 144 -10.20 -8.20 6.65
N SER A 145 -11.22 -8.24 7.50
CA SER A 145 -12.06 -7.11 7.89
C SER A 145 -12.61 -7.30 9.30
N ASP A 146 -12.80 -6.20 10.02
CA ASP A 146 -13.43 -6.17 11.34
C ASP A 146 -14.96 -6.04 11.30
N THR A 147 -15.55 -5.92 10.11
CA THR A 147 -16.99 -5.69 9.89
C THR A 147 -17.61 -6.65 8.89
N LEU A 148 -16.85 -7.11 7.89
CA LEU A 148 -17.30 -8.02 6.85
C LEU A 148 -16.59 -9.38 6.96
N SER A 149 -17.27 -10.45 6.56
CA SER A 149 -16.64 -11.77 6.40
C SER A 149 -15.85 -11.80 5.09
N LEU A 150 -14.58 -11.42 5.16
CA LEU A 150 -13.66 -11.38 4.03
C LEU A 150 -12.41 -12.20 4.33
N ASN A 151 -12.01 -13.02 3.36
CA ASN A 151 -10.74 -13.72 3.34
C ASN A 151 -10.21 -13.67 1.90
N TYR A 152 -8.94 -13.36 1.72
CA TYR A 152 -8.31 -13.27 0.41
C TYR A 152 -6.82 -13.58 0.52
N GLN A 153 -6.21 -13.81 -0.63
CA GLN A 153 -4.76 -13.88 -0.81
C GLN A 153 -4.26 -12.51 -1.28
N ASN A 154 -2.94 -12.31 -1.38
CA ASN A 154 -2.39 -11.01 -1.73
C ASN A 154 -1.53 -11.01 -2.99
N SER A 155 -1.66 -9.93 -3.74
CA SER A 155 -0.62 -9.46 -4.66
C SER A 155 0.04 -8.23 -4.05
N PHE A 156 1.33 -8.09 -4.29
CA PHE A 156 2.15 -6.99 -3.81
C PHE A 156 2.84 -6.34 -5.01
N LEU A 157 2.86 -5.01 -5.02
CA LEU A 157 3.78 -4.23 -5.84
C LEU A 157 4.82 -3.64 -4.90
N ILE A 158 6.06 -4.07 -5.10
CA ILE A 158 7.22 -3.74 -4.26
C ILE A 158 8.17 -2.98 -5.16
N ALA A 159 8.61 -1.79 -4.76
CA ALA A 159 9.52 -1.01 -5.58
C ALA A 159 10.62 -0.35 -4.74
N ASP A 160 11.77 -0.14 -5.36
CA ASP A 160 12.79 0.79 -4.89
C ASP A 160 13.21 1.70 -6.06
N ALA A 161 14.31 2.43 -5.93
CA ALA A 161 14.77 3.34 -6.97
C ALA A 161 15.30 2.64 -8.24
N LYS A 162 15.50 1.32 -8.23
CA LYS A 162 16.16 0.55 -9.29
C LYS A 162 15.23 -0.44 -9.97
N GLU A 163 14.39 -1.11 -9.18
CA GLU A 163 13.56 -2.21 -9.68
C GLU A 163 12.19 -2.25 -9.01
N VAL A 164 11.27 -2.91 -9.70
CA VAL A 164 9.91 -3.20 -9.26
C VAL A 164 9.71 -4.70 -9.31
N TRP A 165 9.10 -5.23 -8.25
CA TRP A 165 8.65 -6.62 -8.16
C TRP A 165 7.14 -6.67 -8.03
N VAL A 166 6.51 -7.47 -8.88
CA VAL A 166 5.17 -7.99 -8.64
C VAL A 166 5.32 -9.32 -7.93
N LEU A 167 4.69 -9.49 -6.78
CA LEU A 167 4.68 -10.75 -6.03
C LEU A 167 3.23 -11.17 -5.82
N GLU A 168 2.85 -12.32 -6.34
CA GLU A 168 1.49 -12.85 -6.23
C GLU A 168 1.48 -14.18 -5.50
N THR A 169 0.49 -14.34 -4.62
CA THR A 169 0.47 -15.43 -3.64
C THR A 169 -0.84 -16.20 -3.66
N GLY A 170 -0.78 -17.47 -3.28
CA GLY A 170 -1.95 -18.34 -3.07
C GLY A 170 -1.62 -19.44 -2.06
N GLY A 171 -2.22 -19.38 -0.87
CA GLY A 171 -1.78 -20.18 0.27
C GLY A 171 -0.30 -19.87 0.57
N ARG A 172 0.54 -20.89 0.63
CA ARG A 172 2.01 -20.76 0.78
C ARG A 172 2.76 -20.66 -0.55
N LEU A 173 2.06 -20.76 -1.67
CA LEU A 173 2.65 -20.69 -3.01
C LEU A 173 2.76 -19.25 -3.47
N TRP A 174 3.77 -18.97 -4.29
CA TRP A 174 3.99 -17.64 -4.82
C TRP A 174 4.77 -17.65 -6.13
N ALA A 175 4.56 -16.60 -6.93
CA ALA A 175 5.34 -16.27 -8.11
C ALA A 175 5.70 -14.78 -8.07
N ALA A 176 6.85 -14.41 -8.62
CA ALA A 176 7.32 -13.04 -8.68
C ALA A 176 7.93 -12.70 -10.04
N GLU A 177 7.63 -11.49 -10.52
CA GLU A 177 8.12 -10.90 -11.77
C GLU A 177 8.86 -9.60 -11.45
N CYS A 178 10.06 -9.42 -12.02
CA CYS A 178 10.87 -8.22 -11.88
C CYS A 178 10.79 -7.34 -13.13
N LEU A 179 10.66 -6.04 -12.93
CA LEU A 179 10.68 -5.01 -13.96
C LEU A 179 11.68 -3.92 -13.59
N THR A 180 12.52 -3.53 -14.55
CA THR A 180 13.54 -2.47 -14.38
C THR A 180 13.28 -1.24 -15.26
N GLU A 181 12.22 -1.27 -16.06
CA GLU A 181 11.84 -0.18 -16.96
C GLU A 181 10.33 -0.17 -17.21
N GLY A 182 9.82 0.94 -17.74
CA GLY A 182 8.42 1.08 -18.12
C GLY A 182 7.49 1.41 -16.95
N HIS A 183 6.35 0.72 -16.88
CA HIS A 183 5.35 0.92 -15.84
C HIS A 183 4.64 -0.39 -15.54
N ARG A 184 4.01 -0.49 -14.36
CA ARG A 184 3.18 -1.64 -13.97
C ARG A 184 1.97 -1.17 -13.20
N HIS A 185 0.85 -1.85 -13.43
CA HIS A 185 -0.37 -1.73 -12.65
C HIS A 185 -0.76 -3.13 -12.18
N ILE A 186 -1.16 -3.23 -10.91
CA ILE A 186 -1.88 -4.39 -10.38
C ILE A 186 -3.18 -3.92 -9.74
N SER A 187 -4.23 -4.70 -9.97
CA SER A 187 -5.53 -4.58 -9.32
C SER A 187 -5.94 -5.98 -8.85
N ASN A 188 -7.16 -6.16 -8.37
CA ASN A 188 -7.70 -7.34 -7.66
C ASN A 188 -7.79 -8.68 -8.45
N ARG A 189 -6.72 -9.04 -9.15
CA ARG A 189 -6.50 -10.25 -9.98
C ARG A 189 -5.02 -10.61 -10.03
N LEU A 190 -4.74 -11.84 -10.45
CA LEU A 190 -3.39 -12.26 -10.79
C LEU A 190 -2.98 -11.68 -12.16
N SER A 191 -1.76 -11.19 -12.25
CA SER A 191 -1.19 -10.48 -13.40
C SER A 191 0.07 -11.15 -13.94
N ILE A 192 0.77 -11.94 -13.12
CA ILE A 192 1.98 -12.65 -13.55
C ILE A 192 1.57 -13.76 -14.51
N THR A 193 2.10 -13.70 -15.73
CA THR A 193 1.78 -14.67 -16.79
C THR A 193 2.89 -15.70 -16.93
N THR A 194 3.71 -15.59 -17.97
CA THR A 194 4.72 -16.58 -18.35
C THR A 194 6.13 -16.13 -18.00
N LYS A 195 6.35 -14.81 -17.87
CA LYS A 195 7.57 -14.23 -17.32
C LYS A 195 7.53 -14.33 -15.79
N ILE A 196 8.31 -15.26 -15.24
CA ILE A 196 8.44 -15.50 -13.80
C ILE A 196 9.93 -15.53 -13.48
N ASP A 197 10.38 -14.57 -12.66
CA ASP A 197 11.79 -14.43 -12.28
C ASP A 197 12.11 -15.21 -11.00
N ARG A 198 11.15 -15.33 -10.07
CA ARG A 198 11.25 -16.16 -8.86
C ARG A 198 9.90 -16.83 -8.57
N MET A 199 9.90 -18.00 -7.94
CA MET A 199 8.69 -18.72 -7.54
C MET A 199 8.98 -19.71 -6.42
N SER A 200 7.95 -20.16 -5.70
CA SER A 200 8.09 -21.23 -4.72
C SER A 200 8.58 -22.53 -5.38
N GLY A 201 9.44 -23.28 -4.69
CA GLY A 201 10.09 -24.47 -5.26
C GLY A 201 9.13 -25.57 -5.70
N ASN A 202 7.94 -25.64 -5.09
CA ASN A 202 6.89 -26.62 -5.38
C ASN A 202 5.77 -26.09 -6.30
N LEU A 203 5.85 -24.85 -6.81
CA LEU A 203 4.75 -24.22 -7.55
C LEU A 203 4.30 -25.03 -8.77
N LYS A 204 5.24 -25.45 -9.61
CA LYS A 204 4.96 -26.26 -10.81
C LYS A 204 4.45 -27.66 -10.48
N GLN A 205 4.97 -28.26 -9.41
CA GLN A 205 4.52 -29.57 -8.94
C GLN A 205 3.07 -29.50 -8.46
N TYR A 206 2.72 -28.45 -7.70
CA TYR A 206 1.33 -28.18 -7.31
C TYR A 206 0.43 -28.03 -8.53
N ALA A 207 0.82 -27.24 -9.53
CA ALA A 207 0.03 -27.04 -10.74
C ALA A 207 -0.22 -28.36 -11.49
N LYS A 208 0.79 -29.25 -11.55
CA LYS A 208 0.66 -30.58 -12.16
C LYS A 208 -0.32 -31.46 -11.38
N ASP A 209 -0.17 -31.52 -10.06
CA ASP A 209 -0.91 -32.46 -9.21
C ASP A 209 -2.35 -32.01 -8.93
N LYS A 210 -2.57 -30.70 -8.78
CA LYS A 210 -3.86 -30.12 -8.34
C LYS A 210 -4.61 -29.41 -9.45
N LEU A 211 -3.89 -28.82 -10.43
CA LEU A 211 -4.48 -28.00 -11.48
C LEU A 211 -4.43 -28.65 -12.87
N GLN A 212 -3.97 -29.90 -12.95
CA GLN A 212 -3.84 -30.68 -14.19
C GLN A 212 -3.01 -29.97 -15.26
N TRP A 213 -2.03 -29.15 -14.84
CA TRP A 213 -1.12 -28.52 -15.78
C TRP A 213 -0.22 -29.57 -16.45
N ASP A 214 -0.17 -29.52 -17.79
CA ASP A 214 0.71 -30.36 -18.59
C ASP A 214 2.08 -29.68 -18.74
N GLU A 215 3.12 -30.38 -18.29
CA GLU A 215 4.52 -29.96 -18.36
C GLU A 215 5.00 -29.70 -19.80
N GLY A 216 4.31 -30.26 -20.81
CA GLY A 216 4.53 -29.96 -22.23
C GLY A 216 3.97 -28.60 -22.70
N THR A 217 3.27 -27.86 -21.86
CA THR A 217 2.66 -26.57 -22.17
C THR A 217 3.32 -25.40 -21.45
N GLU A 218 3.19 -24.19 -22.00
CA GLU A 218 3.72 -22.98 -21.36
C GLU A 218 3.08 -22.76 -19.98
N PHE A 219 3.91 -22.56 -18.96
CA PHE A 219 3.44 -22.26 -17.61
C PHE A 219 3.01 -20.81 -17.52
N ASN A 220 1.70 -20.57 -17.36
CA ASN A 220 1.12 -19.24 -17.20
C ASN A 220 0.45 -19.15 -15.82
N PHE A 221 1.05 -18.40 -14.90
CA PHE A 221 0.65 -18.37 -13.49
C PHE A 221 -0.78 -17.87 -13.30
N SER A 222 -1.11 -16.67 -13.78
CA SER A 222 -2.45 -16.11 -13.64
C SER A 222 -3.53 -17.00 -14.28
N LYS A 223 -3.27 -17.57 -15.46
CA LYS A 223 -4.22 -18.49 -16.10
C LYS A 223 -4.50 -19.76 -15.28
N LEU A 224 -3.48 -20.30 -14.63
CA LEU A 224 -3.59 -21.54 -13.85
C LEU A 224 -4.18 -21.28 -12.45
N PHE A 225 -3.78 -20.18 -11.81
CA PHE A 225 -4.08 -19.93 -10.40
C PHE A 225 -5.27 -19.00 -10.16
N SER A 226 -5.76 -18.26 -11.16
CA SER A 226 -6.95 -17.41 -11.03
C SER A 226 -8.25 -18.21 -11.00
N ASN A 227 -9.24 -17.68 -10.29
CA ASN A 227 -10.62 -18.16 -10.40
C ASN A 227 -11.23 -17.68 -11.73
N THR A 228 -12.02 -18.54 -12.40
CA THR A 228 -12.56 -18.33 -13.76
C THR A 228 -13.53 -17.15 -13.97
N ASN A 229 -13.75 -16.30 -12.96
CA ASN A 229 -14.70 -15.18 -12.97
C ASN A 229 -14.05 -13.78 -13.03
N ASP A 230 -12.79 -13.70 -13.42
CA ASP A 230 -12.09 -12.42 -13.56
C ASP A 230 -12.47 -11.71 -14.87
N ASP A 231 -13.44 -10.78 -14.77
CA ASP A 231 -13.98 -9.95 -15.86
C ASP A 231 -12.93 -9.02 -16.53
N LEU A 232 -12.16 -9.55 -17.49
CA LEU A 232 -10.98 -8.94 -18.15
C LEU A 232 -11.12 -7.47 -18.62
N ALA A 233 -12.32 -6.94 -18.77
CA ALA A 233 -12.57 -5.62 -19.33
C ALA A 233 -12.09 -4.44 -18.45
N SER A 234 -12.19 -4.51 -17.11
CA SER A 234 -11.88 -3.36 -16.22
C SER A 234 -10.39 -2.99 -16.17
N LEU A 235 -9.49 -3.97 -16.05
CA LEU A 235 -8.04 -3.74 -16.04
C LEU A 235 -7.56 -2.98 -17.27
N SER A 236 -8.11 -3.35 -18.44
CA SER A 236 -7.74 -2.72 -19.70
C SER A 236 -8.08 -1.22 -19.79
N LEU A 237 -8.94 -0.70 -18.91
CA LEU A 237 -9.28 0.72 -18.87
C LEU A 237 -8.34 1.50 -17.93
N ASP A 238 -7.97 0.91 -16.80
CA ASP A 238 -7.06 1.53 -15.84
C ASP A 238 -5.63 1.59 -16.39
N ASP A 239 -5.19 0.52 -17.07
CA ASP A 239 -3.92 0.48 -17.79
C ASP A 239 -3.87 1.58 -18.86
N LYS A 240 -4.96 1.70 -19.65
CA LYS A 240 -5.07 2.76 -20.67
C LYS A 240 -5.02 4.14 -20.06
N LEU A 241 -5.66 4.38 -18.91
CA LEU A 241 -5.61 5.68 -18.25
C LEU A 241 -4.18 6.05 -17.86
N LEU A 242 -3.42 5.10 -17.31
CA LEU A 242 -2.02 5.31 -16.97
C LEU A 242 -1.18 5.58 -18.23
N GLU A 243 -1.31 4.74 -19.26
CA GLU A 243 -0.59 4.87 -20.53
C GLU A 243 -0.89 6.20 -21.24
N GLU A 244 -2.17 6.59 -21.30
CA GLU A 244 -2.62 7.86 -21.87
C GLU A 244 -2.04 9.03 -21.07
N LYS A 245 -2.04 8.96 -19.74
CA LYS A 245 -1.47 10.02 -18.90
C LYS A 245 0.04 10.14 -19.11
N ILE A 246 0.77 9.02 -19.18
CA ILE A 246 2.21 8.99 -19.49
C ILE A 246 2.47 9.60 -20.87
N ALA A 247 1.66 9.28 -21.88
CA ALA A 247 1.83 9.80 -23.24
C ALA A 247 1.51 11.29 -23.38
N GLN A 248 0.72 11.87 -22.47
CA GLN A 248 0.31 13.28 -22.48
C GLN A 248 1.31 14.23 -21.83
N VAL A 249 2.30 13.72 -21.08
CA VAL A 249 3.26 14.53 -20.33
C VAL A 249 4.69 14.24 -20.76
N GLU A 250 5.59 15.23 -20.68
CA GLU A 250 7.00 15.02 -21.01
C GLU A 250 7.69 14.11 -19.98
N LYS A 251 7.39 14.34 -18.70
CA LYS A 251 7.85 13.56 -17.56
C LYS A 251 6.71 13.39 -16.57
N PHE A 252 6.42 12.15 -16.23
CA PHE A 252 5.40 11.79 -15.25
C PHE A 252 5.82 12.23 -13.85
N SER A 253 4.92 12.88 -13.10
CA SER A 253 5.16 13.44 -11.77
C SER A 253 4.21 12.87 -10.70
N ALA A 254 4.45 13.23 -9.43
CA ALA A 254 3.54 12.88 -8.32
C ALA A 254 2.12 13.43 -8.55
N GLU A 255 1.99 14.66 -9.07
CA GLU A 255 0.70 15.27 -9.37
C GLU A 255 -0.07 14.46 -10.43
N ASN A 256 0.64 13.93 -11.43
CA ASN A 256 0.00 13.06 -12.42
C ASN A 256 -0.52 11.77 -11.78
N MET A 257 0.20 11.21 -10.81
CA MET A 257 -0.29 10.08 -10.02
C MET A 257 -1.50 10.46 -9.15
N PHE A 258 -1.50 11.65 -8.54
CA PHE A 258 -2.66 12.14 -7.78
C PHE A 258 -3.91 12.21 -8.67
N GLU A 259 -3.79 12.72 -9.89
CA GLU A 259 -4.91 12.79 -10.84
C GLU A 259 -5.47 11.40 -11.17
N ILE A 260 -4.61 10.41 -11.39
CA ILE A 260 -5.03 9.01 -11.64
C ILE A 260 -5.76 8.46 -10.42
N LEU A 261 -5.17 8.58 -9.23
CA LEU A 261 -5.74 8.06 -7.98
C LEU A 261 -7.03 8.76 -7.58
N ARG A 262 -7.29 9.98 -8.08
CA ARG A 262 -8.53 10.74 -7.90
C ARG A 262 -9.62 10.42 -8.93
N ASN A 263 -9.32 9.64 -9.96
CA ASN A 263 -10.24 9.42 -11.06
C ASN A 263 -11.44 8.55 -10.63
N LYS A 264 -12.61 9.19 -10.52
CA LYS A 264 -13.88 8.53 -10.19
C LYS A 264 -14.51 7.82 -11.39
N THR A 265 -14.27 8.31 -12.60
CA THR A 265 -14.89 7.78 -13.83
C THR A 265 -14.37 6.38 -14.17
N SER A 266 -13.08 6.11 -13.92
CA SER A 266 -12.48 4.78 -14.07
C SER A 266 -12.76 3.85 -12.88
N SER A 267 -13.43 4.32 -11.83
CA SER A 267 -13.60 3.59 -10.56
C SER A 267 -12.31 3.31 -9.79
N ILE A 268 -11.18 3.92 -10.17
CA ILE A 268 -9.93 3.89 -9.40
C ILE A 268 -10.15 4.55 -8.03
N CYS A 269 -10.83 5.70 -8.01
CA CYS A 269 -11.31 6.35 -6.79
C CYS A 269 -12.75 5.95 -6.52
N LYS A 270 -12.99 5.11 -5.51
CA LYS A 270 -14.33 4.75 -5.08
C LYS A 270 -14.83 5.72 -4.00
N PRO A 271 -15.84 6.56 -4.28
CA PRO A 271 -16.38 7.47 -3.28
C PRO A 271 -17.06 6.73 -2.13
N VAL A 272 -17.14 7.41 -0.98
CA VAL A 272 -18.02 7.00 0.12
C VAL A 272 -19.46 7.32 -0.28
N ILE A 273 -20.27 6.28 -0.50
CA ILE A 273 -21.69 6.41 -0.89
C ILE A 273 -22.52 5.42 -0.07
N ASP A 274 -23.56 5.92 0.60
CA ASP A 274 -24.49 5.06 1.35
C ASP A 274 -25.00 3.89 0.50
N GLY A 275 -24.86 2.67 1.03
CA GLY A 275 -25.32 1.44 0.39
C GLY A 275 -24.29 0.74 -0.53
N ASN A 276 -23.09 1.29 -0.70
CA ASN A 276 -21.96 0.52 -1.25
C ASN A 276 -21.20 -0.21 -0.13
N ASP A 277 -20.67 -1.40 -0.41
CA ASP A 277 -19.92 -2.18 0.60
C ASP A 277 -18.49 -1.65 0.81
N PHE A 278 -17.91 -0.99 -0.21
CA PHE A 278 -16.51 -0.57 -0.24
C PHE A 278 -16.36 0.90 -0.66
N ALA A 279 -15.27 1.53 -0.20
CA ALA A 279 -14.81 2.85 -0.65
C ALA A 279 -13.28 2.91 -0.60
N THR A 280 -12.67 3.85 -1.33
CA THR A 280 -11.24 4.13 -1.19
C THR A 280 -11.00 4.82 0.15
N ALA A 281 -10.42 4.08 1.10
CA ALA A 281 -10.24 4.53 2.47
C ALA A 281 -9.01 5.42 2.67
N ALA A 282 -7.98 5.24 1.84
CA ALA A 282 -6.79 6.08 1.81
C ALA A 282 -6.01 5.90 0.50
N SER A 283 -5.13 6.86 0.23
CA SER A 283 -4.20 6.83 -0.90
C SER A 283 -2.77 7.16 -0.48
N HIS A 284 -1.82 6.59 -1.20
CA HIS A 284 -0.38 6.77 -1.00
C HIS A 284 0.32 6.97 -2.35
N VAL A 285 1.23 7.94 -2.45
CA VAL A 285 2.14 8.10 -3.58
C VAL A 285 3.56 8.25 -3.07
N SER A 286 4.54 7.59 -3.69
CA SER A 286 5.96 7.77 -3.36
C SER A 286 6.73 8.22 -4.60
N VAL A 287 7.62 9.20 -4.41
CA VAL A 287 8.64 9.60 -5.38
C VAL A 287 9.99 9.14 -4.83
N ILE A 288 10.51 8.05 -5.39
CA ILE A 288 11.71 7.37 -4.91
C ILE A 288 12.88 7.80 -5.79
N LEU A 289 13.81 8.55 -5.20
CA LEU A 289 14.99 9.03 -5.90
C LEU A 289 16.13 7.99 -5.85
N PRO A 290 16.98 7.90 -6.90
CA PRO A 290 18.18 7.07 -6.86
C PRO A 290 19.05 7.42 -5.65
N LYS A 291 19.51 6.42 -4.90
CA LYS A 291 20.38 6.62 -3.72
C LYS A 291 21.63 7.42 -4.10
N GLU A 292 22.13 7.24 -5.32
CA GLU A 292 23.29 7.92 -5.88
C GLU A 292 23.08 9.44 -6.06
N SER A 293 21.83 9.92 -6.08
CA SER A 293 21.53 11.36 -6.14
C SER A 293 21.85 12.09 -4.83
N GLY A 294 21.92 11.35 -3.70
CA GLY A 294 22.08 11.93 -2.36
C GLY A 294 20.88 12.78 -1.89
N LYS A 295 19.76 12.77 -2.64
CA LYS A 295 18.53 13.49 -2.33
C LYS A 295 17.54 12.60 -1.60
N PRO A 296 16.73 13.14 -0.67
CA PRO A 296 15.72 12.36 0.04
C PRO A 296 14.53 12.01 -0.88
N SER A 297 13.93 10.84 -0.67
CA SER A 297 12.66 10.48 -1.30
C SER A 297 11.48 11.13 -0.57
N CYS A 298 10.37 11.34 -1.27
CA CYS A 298 9.16 11.96 -0.70
C CYS A 298 7.94 11.05 -0.85
N HIS A 299 7.16 10.93 0.22
CA HIS A 299 6.00 10.05 0.33
C HIS A 299 4.77 10.87 0.69
N TRP A 300 3.66 10.66 0.01
CA TRP A 300 2.45 11.47 0.09
C TRP A 300 1.27 10.62 0.51
N PHE A 301 0.58 11.00 1.59
CA PHE A 301 -0.53 10.22 2.15
C PHE A 301 -1.78 11.08 2.28
N THR A 302 -2.96 10.50 2.04
CA THR A 302 -4.22 11.22 2.34
C THR A 302 -4.59 11.12 3.81
N GLY A 303 -4.51 9.94 4.42
CA GLY A 303 -5.00 9.71 5.79
C GLY A 303 -6.49 9.99 5.99
N THR A 304 -7.24 10.10 4.89
CA THR A 304 -8.68 10.34 4.81
C THR A 304 -9.24 9.64 3.56
N PRO A 305 -10.52 9.23 3.56
CA PRO A 305 -11.14 8.50 2.44
C PRO A 305 -11.43 9.42 1.25
N ASP A 306 -11.75 8.82 0.10
CA ASP A 306 -12.04 9.51 -1.17
C ASP A 306 -10.93 10.50 -1.57
N PRO A 307 -9.85 10.04 -2.26
CA PRO A 307 -8.73 10.91 -2.65
C PRO A 307 -9.16 12.13 -3.48
N SER A 308 -10.30 12.08 -4.17
CA SER A 308 -10.82 13.22 -4.94
C SER A 308 -11.30 14.38 -4.05
N LEU A 309 -11.57 14.11 -2.77
CA LEU A 309 -11.98 15.08 -1.75
C LEU A 309 -10.90 15.27 -0.68
N SER A 310 -9.83 14.48 -0.72
CA SER A 310 -8.74 14.49 0.25
C SER A 310 -7.51 15.25 -0.25
N VAL A 311 -6.63 15.55 0.72
CA VAL A 311 -5.32 16.20 0.51
C VAL A 311 -4.21 15.18 0.72
N PHE A 312 -3.29 15.09 -0.24
CA PHE A 312 -2.00 14.40 -0.14
C PHE A 312 -1.03 15.25 0.70
N LYS A 313 -0.62 14.73 1.86
CA LYS A 313 0.37 15.35 2.73
C LYS A 313 1.74 14.72 2.53
N PRO A 314 2.81 15.52 2.34
CA PRO A 314 4.15 14.99 2.13
C PRO A 314 4.80 14.53 3.44
N PHE A 315 5.71 13.59 3.28
CA PHE A 315 6.53 13.00 4.31
C PHE A 315 7.91 12.71 3.70
N ILE A 316 8.96 13.11 4.41
CA ILE A 316 10.35 12.80 4.07
C ILE A 316 10.97 12.16 5.31
N PHE A 317 11.72 11.07 5.12
CA PHE A 317 12.48 10.48 6.22
C PHE A 317 13.60 11.44 6.64
N THR A 318 13.59 11.82 7.92
CA THR A 318 14.62 12.64 8.56
C THR A 318 15.04 12.02 9.90
N PRO A 319 16.19 12.41 10.48
CA PRO A 319 16.61 11.92 11.79
C PRO A 319 15.67 12.27 12.94
N ASN A 320 14.89 13.36 12.84
CA ASN A 320 14.03 13.87 13.91
C ASN A 320 12.57 14.01 13.49
N VAL A 321 12.11 13.14 12.58
CA VAL A 321 10.71 13.11 12.11
C VAL A 321 9.74 13.23 13.27
N THR A 322 8.75 14.11 13.11
CA THR A 322 7.57 14.11 13.97
C THR A 322 6.29 14.03 13.16
N ILE A 323 5.29 13.34 13.72
CA ILE A 323 3.97 13.16 13.10
C ILE A 323 2.87 13.72 14.00
N SER A 324 1.79 14.19 13.38
CA SER A 324 0.62 14.65 14.11
C SER A 324 -0.14 13.48 14.75
N ARG A 325 -0.68 13.68 15.95
CA ARG A 325 -1.60 12.71 16.58
C ARG A 325 -2.97 12.66 15.90
N HIS A 326 -3.27 13.57 14.99
CA HIS A 326 -4.58 13.64 14.33
C HIS A 326 -4.84 12.53 13.31
N THR A 327 -3.82 11.78 12.90
CA THR A 327 -3.90 10.60 12.01
C THR A 327 -3.83 9.28 12.77
N ILE A 328 -3.83 9.31 14.11
CA ILE A 328 -3.71 8.12 14.97
C ILE A 328 -5.05 7.84 15.65
N SER A 329 -5.51 6.61 15.52
CA SER A 329 -6.75 6.13 16.14
C SER A 329 -6.62 6.00 17.66
N PRO A 330 -7.73 6.10 18.40
CA PRO A 330 -7.71 5.92 19.85
C PRO A 330 -7.26 4.50 20.23
N SER A 331 -6.47 4.38 21.29
CA SER A 331 -6.16 3.08 21.89
C SER A 331 -7.39 2.54 22.64
N LEU A 332 -7.67 1.26 22.49
CA LEU A 332 -8.82 0.58 23.08
C LEU A 332 -8.34 -0.50 24.05
N ASP A 333 -8.74 -0.42 25.33
CA ASP A 333 -8.34 -1.39 26.35
C ASP A 333 -8.93 -2.81 26.10
N ASP A 334 -10.17 -2.86 25.62
CA ASP A 334 -10.90 -4.10 25.29
C ASP A 334 -11.22 -4.13 23.79
N ASP A 335 -10.14 -4.12 22.99
CA ASP A 335 -10.21 -4.13 21.53
C ASP A 335 -10.76 -5.49 21.02
N PRO A 336 -11.92 -5.52 20.33
CA PRO A 336 -12.48 -6.76 19.77
C PRO A 336 -11.60 -7.40 18.70
N ALA A 337 -10.64 -6.66 18.14
CA ALA A 337 -9.61 -7.23 17.26
C ALA A 337 -8.59 -8.07 18.03
N LYS A 338 -8.53 -8.01 19.38
CA LYS A 338 -7.60 -8.75 20.25
C LYS A 338 -8.26 -9.88 21.07
N VAL A 339 -9.58 -9.87 21.19
CA VAL A 339 -10.35 -10.85 21.96
C VAL A 339 -10.84 -11.97 21.05
N LYS A 340 -10.77 -13.24 21.49
CA LYS A 340 -11.30 -14.39 20.75
C LYS A 340 -12.68 -14.84 21.31
N PRO A 341 -13.69 -15.12 20.45
CA PRO A 341 -13.70 -14.91 19.00
C PRO A 341 -13.60 -13.42 18.63
N ARG A 342 -12.96 -13.10 17.50
CA ARG A 342 -12.66 -11.73 17.07
C ARG A 342 -13.94 -10.99 16.64
N PHE A 343 -13.90 -9.66 16.70
CA PHE A 343 -14.88 -8.77 16.07
C PHE A 343 -16.35 -8.97 16.51
N GLN A 344 -16.56 -9.38 17.77
CA GLN A 344 -17.92 -9.62 18.32
C GLN A 344 -18.69 -8.34 18.65
N LYS A 345 -18.03 -7.19 18.61
CA LYS A 345 -18.64 -5.87 18.83
C LYS A 345 -17.94 -4.84 17.95
N SER A 346 -18.66 -3.82 17.53
CA SER A 346 -18.11 -2.65 16.84
C SER A 346 -17.55 -1.66 17.85
N VAL A 347 -16.51 -0.94 17.46
CA VAL A 347 -15.84 0.10 18.26
C VAL A 347 -15.53 1.31 17.38
N ALA A 348 -15.55 2.51 17.96
CA ALA A 348 -15.19 3.73 17.27
C ALA A 348 -13.67 3.82 17.13
N ARG A 349 -13.18 3.77 15.89
CA ARG A 349 -11.74 3.83 15.56
C ARG A 349 -11.34 5.13 14.88
N GLU A 350 -12.25 6.06 14.68
CA GLU A 350 -12.05 7.27 13.91
C GLU A 350 -11.08 8.24 14.61
N HIS A 351 -9.91 8.43 14.01
CA HIS A 351 -8.98 9.48 14.42
C HIS A 351 -9.57 10.88 14.15
N ASN A 352 -8.98 11.91 14.75
CA ASN A 352 -9.55 13.25 14.71
C ASN A 352 -9.67 13.82 13.28
N LEU A 353 -8.65 13.64 12.45
CA LEU A 353 -8.68 14.10 11.05
C LEU A 353 -9.81 13.43 10.26
N TYR A 354 -10.00 12.11 10.40
CA TYR A 354 -11.06 11.37 9.74
C TYR A 354 -12.44 11.95 10.06
N ARG A 355 -12.74 12.17 11.35
CA ARG A 355 -14.05 12.71 11.79
C ARG A 355 -14.32 14.10 11.21
N LEU A 356 -13.30 14.96 11.22
CA LEU A 356 -13.41 16.31 10.67
C LEU A 356 -13.61 16.29 9.15
N HIS A 357 -12.88 15.42 8.45
CA HIS A 357 -13.01 15.24 7.00
C HIS A 357 -14.41 14.73 6.63
N GLN A 358 -14.91 13.71 7.33
CA GLN A 358 -16.25 13.16 7.09
C GLN A 358 -17.34 14.23 7.27
N ALA A 359 -17.24 15.07 8.30
CA ALA A 359 -18.16 16.20 8.48
C ALA A 359 -18.04 17.24 7.36
N ALA A 360 -16.82 17.52 6.89
CA ALA A 360 -16.57 18.51 5.85
C ALA A 360 -17.04 18.07 4.46
N VAL A 361 -17.04 16.77 4.15
CA VAL A 361 -17.59 16.24 2.90
C VAL A 361 -19.09 16.54 2.76
N ILE A 362 -19.81 16.63 3.88
CA ILE A 362 -21.26 16.92 3.88
C ILE A 362 -21.49 18.43 3.73
N ASP A 363 -20.84 19.25 4.58
CA ASP A 363 -21.24 20.66 4.77
C ASP A 363 -20.17 21.69 4.36
N LYS A 364 -18.95 21.27 4.04
CA LYS A 364 -17.79 22.17 3.82
C LYS A 364 -17.00 21.88 2.53
N ILE A 365 -17.65 21.44 1.44
CA ILE A 365 -16.99 21.17 0.15
C ILE A 365 -16.08 22.33 -0.34
N LYS A 366 -16.47 23.59 -0.12
CA LYS A 366 -15.63 24.75 -0.49
C LYS A 366 -14.27 24.77 0.23
N VAL A 367 -14.23 24.32 1.49
CA VAL A 367 -12.99 24.22 2.28
C VAL A 367 -12.10 23.12 1.71
N LEU A 368 -12.68 21.98 1.31
CA LEU A 368 -11.93 20.90 0.67
C LEU A 368 -11.28 21.35 -0.65
N ASN A 369 -11.98 22.15 -1.45
CA ASN A 369 -11.40 22.73 -2.67
C ASN A 369 -10.24 23.70 -2.35
N GLN A 370 -10.36 24.51 -1.30
CA GLN A 370 -9.26 25.38 -0.86
C GLN A 370 -8.04 24.59 -0.41
N LEU A 371 -8.27 23.50 0.34
CA LEU A 371 -7.23 22.60 0.79
C LEU A 371 -6.50 21.92 -0.38
N GLN A 372 -7.18 21.60 -1.48
CA GLN A 372 -6.55 21.10 -2.70
C GLN A 372 -5.71 22.16 -3.44
N GLU A 373 -6.07 23.44 -3.39
CA GLU A 373 -5.19 24.49 -3.92
C GLU A 373 -3.94 24.68 -3.03
N MET A 374 -4.09 24.49 -1.72
CA MET A 374 -2.94 24.47 -0.80
C MET A 374 -2.03 23.26 -1.04
N GLU A 375 -2.60 22.09 -1.38
CA GLU A 375 -1.83 20.91 -1.79
C GLU A 375 -0.90 21.23 -2.96
N LYS A 376 -1.40 21.87 -4.02
CA LYS A 376 -0.58 22.25 -5.19
C LYS A 376 0.59 23.14 -4.79
N SER A 377 0.35 24.08 -3.88
CA SER A 377 1.42 24.95 -3.35
C SER A 377 2.46 24.15 -2.58
N CYS A 378 2.00 23.20 -1.74
CA CYS A 378 2.86 22.30 -0.98
C CYS A 378 3.71 21.41 -1.89
N VAL A 379 3.12 20.86 -2.96
CA VAL A 379 3.85 20.09 -3.98
C VAL A 379 4.95 20.93 -4.61
N GLN A 380 4.63 22.15 -5.05
CA GLN A 380 5.62 23.04 -5.65
C GLN A 380 6.77 23.36 -4.69
N ASP A 381 6.49 23.54 -3.41
CA ASP A 381 7.52 23.85 -2.42
C ASP A 381 8.40 22.63 -2.09
N VAL A 382 7.82 21.43 -2.03
CA VAL A 382 8.59 20.18 -1.91
C VAL A 382 9.46 19.94 -3.15
N GLU A 383 8.92 20.16 -4.37
CA GLU A 383 9.69 20.03 -5.61
C GLU A 383 10.87 21.00 -5.63
N LYS A 384 10.67 22.28 -5.30
CA LYS A 384 11.77 23.25 -5.18
C LYS A 384 12.81 22.84 -4.13
N PHE A 385 12.35 22.33 -2.99
CA PHE A 385 13.23 21.80 -1.95
C PHE A 385 14.08 20.65 -2.51
N LEU A 386 13.48 19.65 -3.15
CA LEU A 386 14.19 18.51 -3.75
C LEU A 386 15.14 18.93 -4.87
N GLU A 387 14.76 19.88 -5.71
CA GLU A 387 15.61 20.41 -6.79
C GLU A 387 16.85 21.11 -6.25
N SER A 388 16.67 21.96 -5.25
CA SER A 388 17.74 22.77 -4.64
C SER A 388 18.59 22.01 -3.61
N PHE A 389 18.08 20.89 -3.07
CA PHE A 389 18.74 20.09 -2.05
C PHE A 389 20.13 19.62 -2.50
N GLN A 390 21.13 19.90 -1.67
CA GLN A 390 22.50 19.42 -1.88
C GLN A 390 22.77 18.19 -1.01
N PRO A 391 23.42 17.13 -1.54
CA PRO A 391 23.77 15.95 -0.76
C PRO A 391 24.50 16.30 0.56
N GLY A 392 23.99 15.79 1.68
CA GLY A 392 24.51 16.09 3.02
C GLY A 392 23.97 17.37 3.68
N GLN A 393 23.10 18.13 3.01
CA GLN A 393 22.35 19.23 3.61
C GLN A 393 21.46 18.70 4.75
N SER A 394 21.26 19.54 5.78
CA SER A 394 20.34 19.21 6.88
C SER A 394 18.90 19.07 6.38
N LEU A 395 18.21 18.04 6.86
CA LEU A 395 16.77 17.83 6.62
C LEU A 395 15.88 18.46 7.70
N SER A 396 16.46 19.22 8.63
CA SER A 396 15.74 19.75 9.79
C SER A 396 14.56 20.66 9.44
N GLU A 397 14.56 21.30 8.26
CA GLU A 397 13.43 22.13 7.81
C GLU A 397 12.20 21.31 7.41
N VAL A 398 12.35 20.00 7.21
CA VAL A 398 11.26 19.08 6.86
C VAL A 398 10.97 18.03 7.96
N ASP A 399 11.53 18.19 9.17
CA ASP A 399 11.29 17.29 10.31
C ASP A 399 9.79 17.22 10.69
N ASP A 400 9.09 18.34 10.58
CA ASP A 400 7.66 18.49 10.92
C ASP A 400 6.74 18.48 9.68
N LEU A 401 7.26 18.17 8.47
CA LEU A 401 6.56 18.40 7.19
C LEU A 401 5.16 17.77 7.14
N LEU A 402 5.03 16.48 7.45
CA LEU A 402 3.73 15.78 7.47
C LEU A 402 2.82 16.36 8.56
N LYS A 403 3.38 16.62 9.73
CA LYS A 403 2.64 17.11 10.90
C LYS A 403 2.03 18.49 10.62
N ASP A 404 2.81 19.42 10.07
CA ASP A 404 2.36 20.79 9.82
C ASP A 404 1.21 20.83 8.81
N VAL A 405 1.27 20.00 7.76
CA VAL A 405 0.17 19.91 6.77
C VAL A 405 -1.07 19.29 7.39
N VAL A 406 -0.94 18.22 8.19
CA VAL A 406 -2.07 17.60 8.91
C VAL A 406 -2.70 18.57 9.92
N GLU A 407 -1.89 19.28 10.70
CA GLU A 407 -2.39 20.25 11.69
C GLU A 407 -3.07 21.45 11.02
N THR A 408 -2.53 21.89 9.88
CA THR A 408 -3.14 22.93 9.07
C THR A 408 -4.50 22.49 8.53
N GLU A 409 -4.58 21.30 7.93
CA GLU A 409 -5.87 20.76 7.45
C GLU A 409 -6.90 20.68 8.59
N VAL A 410 -6.52 20.15 9.76
CA VAL A 410 -7.40 20.11 10.94
C VAL A 410 -7.90 21.49 11.35
N LYS A 411 -7.08 22.55 11.24
CA LYS A 411 -7.51 23.94 11.54
C LYS A 411 -8.55 24.43 10.53
N PHE A 412 -8.40 24.10 9.25
CA PHE A 412 -9.37 24.48 8.21
C PHE A 412 -10.69 23.70 8.32
N LEU A 413 -10.64 22.43 8.76
CA LEU A 413 -11.81 21.58 8.86
C LEU A 413 -12.67 21.84 10.11
N LYS A 414 -12.08 22.40 11.18
CA LYS A 414 -12.82 22.89 12.37
C LYS A 414 -13.69 24.08 11.98
#